data_AF-X6NWB9-F1
#
_entry.id   AF-X6NWB9-F1
#
_cell.length_a   1.000
_cell.length_b   1.000
_cell.length_c   1.000
_cell.angle_alpha   90.00
_cell.angle_beta   90.00
_cell.angle_gamma   90.00
#
_symmetry.space_group_name_H-M   'P 1'
#
loop_
_entity.id
_entity.type
_entity.pdbx_description
1 polymer ?
#
loop_
_entity_poly.entity_id
_entity_poly.type
_entity_poly.pdbx_seq_one_letter_code
_entity_poly.pdbx_strand_id
1 'polypeptide(L)'
;MSKVEAETYKEKQRLIETRVTPVSFNQQCFDRNWVSQLNNREQIGHFICLICKQVANNPVEISCTQHDGMDEILIAGENCLKQFLNNNNNTCPVQHHDGCKYHKVKAMQRLINEMNVICQMQFNQDLKTTERNEEGQTDGKMTVICDFKGKIKDMNEHLNHSCALKLSNCWFKQFGCEYTCLNIDLKQHLIENIKQHFDLVINKFKLMQQIIKQQQDEITQLKSEKELNDKKQNEDALILQQLTKEIFNKDIQSSDENNEDRLVEKPAKKKNEKPTKVVEAKEKKEEWEEGPEGLKFRDLRVGDGKVEQEKKKIKKQTSLIKCICVFSDSLLRGQLPNQKVFDKRINGEGFEFKVGRGEVIQGWEKGLLGMKVGGKRRLLIPAKLGYGEEGSEPDIPPNTDLTFTIEVKAIW
;
A
#
# COMPACT_ATOMS: atom_id res chain seq x y z
N MET A 1 16.75 10.88 33.64
CA MET A 1 17.15 11.43 32.33
C MET A 1 17.51 12.89 32.53
N SER A 2 18.76 13.25 32.28
CA SER A 2 19.29 14.59 32.56
C SER A 2 18.76 15.60 31.53
N LYS A 3 18.68 16.89 31.89
CA LYS A 3 18.27 17.98 30.97
C LYS A 3 19.09 18.01 29.67
N VAL A 4 20.34 17.57 29.74
CA VAL A 4 21.28 17.48 28.61
C VAL A 4 20.86 16.41 27.58
N GLU A 5 20.29 15.29 28.04
CA GLU A 5 19.79 14.20 27.18
C GLU A 5 18.46 14.58 26.48
N ALA A 6 17.65 15.45 27.10
CA ALA A 6 16.40 15.93 26.52
C ALA A 6 16.63 17.01 25.44
N GLU A 7 17.67 17.82 25.57
CA GLU A 7 18.05 18.84 24.59
C GLU A 7 18.73 18.22 23.36
N THR A 8 19.60 17.22 23.54
CA THR A 8 20.19 16.46 22.41
C THR A 8 19.16 15.66 21.61
N TYR A 9 18.06 15.22 22.25
CA TYR A 9 16.95 14.55 21.56
C TYR A 9 16.12 15.52 20.71
N LYS A 10 15.87 16.76 21.19
CA LYS A 10 15.16 17.80 20.42
C LYS A 10 16.00 18.36 19.27
N GLU A 11 17.32 18.49 19.43
CA GLU A 11 18.25 18.88 18.36
C GLU A 11 18.28 17.81 17.24
N LYS A 12 18.30 16.52 17.61
CA LYS A 12 18.21 15.40 16.65
C LYS A 12 16.86 15.34 15.93
N GLN A 13 15.74 15.68 16.57
CA GLN A 13 14.44 15.72 15.91
C GLN A 13 14.31 16.86 14.90
N ARG A 14 14.88 18.06 15.16
CA ARG A 14 14.91 19.17 14.19
C ARG A 14 15.75 18.88 12.94
N LEU A 15 16.81 18.07 13.08
CA LEU A 15 17.64 17.60 11.95
C LEU A 15 16.95 16.51 11.10
N ILE A 16 15.88 15.89 11.61
CA ILE A 16 15.10 14.87 10.88
C ILE A 16 13.96 15.54 10.09
N GLU A 17 13.36 16.63 10.60
CA GLU A 17 12.28 17.36 9.91
C GLU A 17 12.75 18.17 8.68
N THR A 18 14.05 18.41 8.51
CA THR A 18 14.62 19.13 7.35
C THR A 18 15.06 18.22 6.20
N ARG A 19 14.89 16.89 6.32
CA ARG A 19 15.11 15.98 5.20
C ARG A 19 13.84 15.88 4.38
N VAL A 20 13.80 16.76 3.37
CA VAL A 20 13.13 16.58 2.07
C VAL A 20 12.77 15.11 1.88
N THR A 21 11.46 14.85 1.76
CA THR A 21 10.88 13.57 1.32
C THR A 21 11.82 12.90 0.31
N PRO A 22 12.19 11.61 0.45
CA PRO A 22 13.05 10.95 -0.52
C PRO A 22 12.32 10.90 -1.85
N VAL A 23 12.57 11.91 -2.70
CA VAL A 23 12.10 11.91 -4.08
C VAL A 23 12.85 10.77 -4.73
N SER A 24 12.12 9.70 -5.03
CA SER A 24 12.63 8.51 -5.69
C SER A 24 13.50 8.93 -6.87
N PHE A 25 14.67 8.29 -7.02
CA PHE A 25 15.62 8.50 -8.12
C PHE A 25 14.94 8.60 -9.50
N ASN A 26 13.80 7.93 -9.67
CA ASN A 26 13.00 7.93 -10.89
C ASN A 26 12.24 9.22 -11.21
N GLN A 27 12.29 10.24 -10.35
CA GLN A 27 11.49 11.46 -10.49
C GLN A 27 12.30 12.70 -10.86
N GLN A 28 13.63 12.65 -10.90
CA GLN A 28 14.47 13.80 -11.25
C GLN A 28 15.05 13.69 -12.66
N CYS A 29 15.43 14.83 -13.24
CA CYS A 29 16.22 14.88 -14.48
C CYS A 29 17.61 14.27 -14.26
N PHE A 30 18.20 13.70 -15.29
CA PHE A 30 19.50 13.03 -15.20
C PHE A 30 20.64 14.04 -15.20
N ASP A 31 21.60 13.85 -14.29
CA ASP A 31 22.79 14.70 -14.18
C ASP A 31 23.52 14.78 -15.55
N ARG A 32 23.69 16.00 -16.04
CA ARG A 32 24.31 16.28 -17.34
C ARG A 32 25.75 15.81 -17.41
N ASN A 33 26.53 15.96 -16.33
CA ASN A 33 27.92 15.55 -16.28
C ASN A 33 28.04 14.03 -16.29
N TRP A 34 27.12 13.35 -15.60
CA TRP A 34 27.01 11.89 -15.62
C TRP A 34 26.70 11.36 -17.02
N VAL A 35 25.67 11.90 -17.69
CA VAL A 35 25.31 11.49 -19.06
C VAL A 35 26.42 11.84 -20.06
N SER A 36 27.11 12.97 -19.86
CA SER A 36 28.21 13.39 -20.75
C SER A 36 29.48 12.54 -20.64
N GLN A 37 29.58 11.61 -19.68
CA GLN A 37 30.77 10.73 -19.55
C GLN A 37 30.99 9.86 -20.79
N LEU A 38 29.91 9.35 -21.38
CA LEU A 38 29.97 8.38 -22.48
C LEU A 38 29.21 8.82 -23.75
N ASN A 39 28.74 10.06 -23.81
CA ASN A 39 28.00 10.58 -24.98
C ASN A 39 28.52 11.97 -25.40
N ASN A 40 28.27 12.33 -26.66
CA ASN A 40 28.64 13.63 -27.20
C ASN A 40 27.76 14.75 -26.58
N ARG A 41 28.40 15.84 -26.12
CA ARG A 41 27.73 17.00 -25.53
C ARG A 41 26.75 17.71 -26.46
N GLU A 42 27.01 17.72 -27.77
CA GLU A 42 26.11 18.34 -28.76
C GLU A 42 24.77 17.58 -28.82
N GLN A 43 24.82 16.24 -28.83
CA GLN A 43 23.62 15.41 -28.82
C GLN A 43 22.80 15.60 -27.53
N ILE A 44 23.48 15.73 -26.39
CA ILE A 44 22.82 15.96 -25.09
C ILE A 44 22.13 17.33 -25.04
N GLY A 45 22.67 18.35 -25.73
CA GLY A 45 22.16 19.72 -25.72
C GLY A 45 20.67 19.82 -26.05
N HIS A 46 20.19 19.04 -27.02
CA HIS A 46 18.79 18.99 -27.43
C HIS A 46 17.84 18.38 -26.40
N PHE A 47 18.36 17.77 -25.33
CA PHE A 47 17.59 17.09 -24.29
C PHE A 47 17.67 17.78 -22.94
N ILE A 48 18.19 19.01 -22.87
CA ILE A 48 18.34 19.75 -21.62
C ILE A 48 17.00 20.34 -21.15
N CYS A 49 16.61 19.99 -19.93
CA CYS A 49 15.50 20.59 -19.23
C CYS A 49 15.77 22.08 -18.97
N LEU A 50 14.91 22.96 -19.47
CA LEU A 50 15.04 24.41 -19.29
C LEU A 50 14.99 24.87 -17.82
N ILE A 51 14.39 24.07 -16.92
CA ILE A 51 14.17 24.44 -15.51
C ILE A 51 15.42 24.13 -14.68
N CYS A 52 15.86 22.86 -14.66
CA CYS A 52 16.99 22.43 -13.83
C CYS A 52 18.33 22.36 -14.56
N LYS A 53 18.35 22.61 -15.88
CA LYS A 53 19.52 22.57 -16.76
C LYS A 53 20.23 21.20 -16.84
N GLN A 54 19.54 20.14 -16.43
CA GLN A 54 19.96 18.74 -16.51
C GLN A 54 19.32 18.05 -17.72
N VAL A 55 19.72 16.81 -18.04
CA VAL A 55 19.09 16.05 -19.13
C VAL A 55 17.68 15.65 -18.71
N ALA A 56 16.68 16.04 -19.49
CA ALA A 56 15.27 15.87 -19.15
C ALA A 56 14.91 14.40 -18.94
N ASN A 57 14.29 14.10 -17.79
CA ASN A 57 13.64 12.81 -17.55
C ASN A 57 12.13 12.97 -17.76
N ASN A 58 11.53 12.13 -18.60
CA ASN A 58 10.18 12.28 -19.13
C ASN A 58 9.97 13.67 -19.74
N PRO A 59 10.63 13.99 -20.88
CA PRO A 59 10.58 15.32 -21.47
C PRO A 59 9.15 15.68 -21.90
N VAL A 60 8.78 16.90 -21.53
CA VAL A 60 7.54 17.57 -21.91
C VAL A 60 7.92 18.79 -22.72
N GLU A 61 7.41 18.84 -23.95
CA GLU A 61 7.53 19.99 -24.82
C GLU A 61 6.50 21.05 -24.41
N ILE A 62 6.95 22.30 -24.41
CA ILE A 62 6.14 23.48 -24.07
C ILE A 62 5.88 24.23 -25.37
N SER A 63 4.61 24.31 -25.77
CA SER A 63 4.18 25.01 -26.97
C SER A 63 3.31 26.21 -26.59
N CYS A 64 3.70 27.42 -27.00
CA CYS A 64 2.90 28.61 -26.78
C CYS A 64 3.13 29.64 -27.89
N THR A 65 2.11 30.46 -28.17
CA THR A 65 2.13 31.44 -29.26
C THR A 65 3.14 32.56 -29.04
N GLN A 66 3.55 32.81 -27.79
CA GLN A 66 4.56 33.81 -27.46
C GLN A 66 5.99 33.36 -27.75
N HIS A 67 6.20 32.06 -27.99
CA HIS A 67 7.50 31.44 -28.21
C HIS A 67 7.55 30.61 -29.51
N ASP A 68 6.56 30.77 -30.38
CA ASP A 68 6.42 30.04 -31.64
C ASP A 68 7.52 30.38 -32.66
N GLY A 69 8.16 31.55 -32.51
CA GLY A 69 9.26 32.02 -33.34
C GLY A 69 10.66 31.69 -32.81
N MET A 70 10.79 30.88 -31.76
CA MET A 70 12.10 30.41 -31.31
C MET A 70 12.51 29.16 -32.10
N ASP A 71 13.73 29.15 -32.64
CA ASP A 71 14.29 28.00 -33.37
C ASP A 71 14.60 26.80 -32.44
N GLU A 72 14.58 27.02 -31.12
CA GLU A 72 14.86 26.00 -30.11
C GLU A 72 13.59 25.37 -29.53
N ILE A 73 13.57 24.04 -29.49
CA ILE A 73 12.46 23.29 -28.88
C ILE A 73 12.53 23.44 -27.37
N LEU A 74 11.49 24.04 -26.78
CA LEU A 74 11.37 24.21 -25.34
C LEU A 74 10.94 22.91 -24.67
N ILE A 75 11.86 22.32 -23.90
CA ILE A 75 11.57 21.09 -23.15
C ILE A 75 11.85 21.25 -21.65
N ALA A 76 11.02 20.61 -20.84
CA ALA A 76 11.24 20.46 -19.41
C ALA A 76 11.03 19.00 -19.00
N GLY A 77 11.75 18.52 -17.98
CA GLY A 77 11.42 17.24 -17.35
C GLY A 77 10.05 17.31 -16.68
N GLU A 78 9.23 16.27 -16.81
CA GLU A 78 7.83 16.25 -16.34
C GLU A 78 7.70 16.66 -14.87
N ASN A 79 8.56 16.14 -13.99
CA ASN A 79 8.49 16.46 -12.57
C ASN A 79 8.94 17.90 -12.28
N CYS A 80 10.00 18.38 -12.93
CA CYS A 80 10.44 19.77 -12.81
C CYS A 80 9.34 20.73 -13.25
N LEU A 81 8.66 20.41 -14.36
CA LEU A 81 7.55 21.21 -14.87
C LEU A 81 6.37 21.22 -13.87
N LYS A 82 5.97 20.06 -13.36
CA LYS A 82 4.90 19.96 -12.35
C LYS A 82 5.21 20.80 -11.11
N GLN A 83 6.43 20.68 -10.57
CA GLN A 83 6.85 21.46 -9.40
C GLN A 83 6.87 22.96 -9.70
N PHE A 84 7.37 23.35 -10.87
CA PHE A 84 7.40 24.75 -11.27
C PHE A 84 6.00 25.35 -11.39
N LEU A 85 5.08 24.68 -12.09
CA LEU A 85 3.72 25.17 -12.29
C LEU A 85 2.95 25.30 -10.98
N ASN A 86 3.10 24.31 -10.08
CA ASN A 86 2.50 24.37 -8.74
C ASN A 86 2.99 25.56 -7.91
N ASN A 87 4.27 25.93 -8.04
CA ASN A 87 4.87 27.01 -7.27
C ASN A 87 4.71 28.40 -7.93
N ASN A 88 4.33 28.46 -9.20
CA ASN A 88 4.26 29.69 -9.98
C ASN A 88 2.89 29.88 -10.65
N ASN A 89 1.80 29.44 -10.01
CA ASN A 89 0.42 29.67 -10.47
C ASN A 89 0.17 29.28 -11.95
N ASN A 90 0.75 28.18 -12.41
CA ASN A 90 0.66 27.69 -13.80
C ASN A 90 1.21 28.63 -14.89
N THR A 91 2.05 29.61 -14.54
CA THR A 91 2.67 30.50 -15.53
C THR A 91 3.76 29.78 -16.33
N CYS A 92 4.01 30.23 -17.56
CA CYS A 92 5.02 29.65 -18.43
C CYS A 92 6.44 29.70 -17.80
N PRO A 93 7.23 28.61 -17.87
CA PRO A 93 8.61 28.59 -17.34
C PRO A 93 9.62 29.50 -18.05
N VAL A 94 9.27 30.07 -19.20
CA VAL A 94 10.15 30.94 -19.98
C VAL A 94 9.87 32.40 -19.68
N GLN A 95 8.60 32.83 -19.72
CA GLN A 95 8.15 34.19 -19.43
C GLN A 95 6.77 34.20 -18.75
N HIS A 96 6.40 35.28 -18.06
CA HIS A 96 5.15 35.33 -17.31
C HIS A 96 3.93 35.50 -18.22
N HIS A 97 3.35 34.37 -18.64
CA HIS A 97 2.09 34.31 -19.35
C HIS A 97 1.41 32.96 -19.17
N ASP A 98 0.13 32.89 -19.52
CA ASP A 98 -0.69 31.70 -19.44
C ASP A 98 -0.95 31.09 -20.84
N GLY A 99 -1.72 30.00 -20.90
CA GLY A 99 -2.19 29.40 -22.17
C GLY A 99 -1.18 28.49 -22.87
N CYS A 100 -0.11 28.07 -22.19
CA CYS A 100 0.83 27.08 -22.71
C CYS A 100 0.18 25.70 -22.87
N LYS A 101 0.58 25.00 -23.93
CA LYS A 101 0.27 23.59 -24.13
C LYS A 101 1.48 22.75 -23.79
N TYR A 102 1.23 21.59 -23.18
CA TYR A 102 2.28 20.70 -22.68
C TYR A 102 2.10 19.31 -23.29
N HIS A 103 3.08 18.86 -24.06
CA HIS A 103 3.02 17.60 -24.78
C HIS A 103 4.14 16.66 -24.36
N LYS A 104 3.79 15.44 -23.94
CA LYS A 104 4.80 14.41 -23.64
C LYS A 104 5.43 13.91 -24.94
N VAL A 105 6.74 14.04 -25.06
CA VAL A 105 7.46 13.63 -26.27
C VAL A 105 8.09 12.26 -26.08
N LYS A 106 7.30 11.20 -26.34
CA LYS A 106 7.77 9.81 -26.19
C LYS A 106 8.97 9.47 -27.09
N ALA A 107 9.09 10.12 -28.25
CA ALA A 107 10.22 9.90 -29.16
C ALA A 107 11.53 10.38 -28.53
N MET A 108 11.55 11.57 -27.92
CA MET A 108 12.72 12.08 -27.19
C MET A 108 13.07 11.21 -26.00
N GLN A 109 12.08 10.76 -25.22
CA GLN A 109 12.34 9.83 -24.11
C GLN A 109 13.04 8.55 -24.58
N ARG A 110 12.66 8.01 -25.75
CA ARG A 110 13.33 6.83 -26.32
C ARG A 110 14.79 7.13 -26.66
N LEU A 111 15.09 8.28 -27.24
CA LEU A 111 16.47 8.67 -27.55
C LEU A 111 17.32 8.83 -26.27
N ILE A 112 16.78 9.51 -25.26
CA ILE A 112 17.45 9.67 -23.95
C ILE A 112 17.70 8.30 -23.31
N ASN A 113 16.71 7.40 -23.36
CA ASN A 113 16.83 6.05 -22.82
C ASN A 113 17.93 5.19 -23.47
N GLU A 114 18.32 5.49 -24.70
CA GLU A 114 19.37 4.77 -25.43
C GLU A 114 20.78 5.35 -25.20
N MET A 115 20.91 6.46 -24.48
CA MET A 115 22.21 7.06 -24.14
C MET A 115 23.02 6.14 -23.22
N ASN A 116 24.33 6.08 -23.46
CA ASN A 116 25.24 5.26 -22.67
C ASN A 116 25.64 5.96 -21.37
N VAL A 117 25.66 5.25 -20.27
CA VAL A 117 26.01 5.79 -18.95
C VAL A 117 26.80 4.77 -18.14
N ILE A 118 27.64 5.27 -17.25
CA ILE A 118 28.27 4.45 -16.20
C ILE A 118 27.30 4.24 -15.03
N CYS A 119 27.60 3.30 -14.13
CA CYS A 119 26.86 3.15 -12.88
C CYS A 119 26.73 4.49 -12.14
N GLN A 120 25.50 4.88 -11.78
CA GLN A 120 25.27 6.15 -11.10
C GLN A 120 25.90 6.17 -9.69
N MET A 121 25.86 5.04 -8.97
CA MET A 121 26.50 4.94 -7.67
C MET A 121 28.02 5.08 -7.77
N GLN A 122 28.63 4.54 -8.84
CA GLN A 122 30.06 4.72 -9.12
C GLN A 122 30.37 6.18 -9.42
N PHE A 123 29.60 6.83 -10.29
CA PHE A 123 29.78 8.25 -10.60
C PHE A 123 29.73 9.12 -9.32
N ASN A 124 28.76 8.88 -8.44
CA ASN A 124 28.65 9.60 -7.17
C ASN A 124 29.81 9.30 -6.21
N GLN A 125 30.40 8.10 -6.27
CA GLN A 125 31.57 7.74 -5.49
C GLN A 125 32.83 8.43 -6.02
N ASP A 126 32.99 8.50 -7.34
CA ASP A 126 34.11 9.16 -8.02
C ASP A 126 34.14 10.67 -7.76
N LEU A 127 32.96 11.31 -7.67
CA LEU A 127 32.86 12.71 -7.26
C LEU A 127 33.41 12.92 -5.84
N LYS A 128 33.01 12.05 -4.90
CA LYS A 128 33.44 12.15 -3.49
C LYS A 128 34.92 11.85 -3.27
N THR A 129 35.53 10.99 -4.09
CA THR A 129 36.97 10.71 -4.00
C THR A 129 37.80 11.84 -4.60
N THR A 130 37.30 12.50 -5.65
CA THR A 130 37.95 13.69 -6.23
C THR A 130 38.01 14.84 -5.23
N GLU A 131 36.96 15.03 -4.42
CA GLU A 131 36.90 16.06 -3.36
C GLU A 131 37.82 15.76 -2.15
N ARG A 132 38.11 14.49 -1.86
CA ARG A 132 38.94 14.09 -0.70
C ARG A 132 40.45 14.10 -0.97
N ASN A 133 40.87 14.06 -2.23
CA ASN A 133 42.29 14.05 -2.59
C ASN A 133 42.99 15.40 -2.31
N GLU A 134 42.24 16.44 -1.90
CA GLU A 134 42.80 17.71 -1.43
C GLU A 134 43.20 17.69 0.06
N GLU A 135 42.69 16.73 0.85
CA GLU A 135 43.06 16.52 2.25
C GLU A 135 43.66 15.11 2.41
N GLY A 136 44.97 15.00 2.15
CA GLY A 136 45.68 13.73 2.04
C GLY A 136 45.51 12.78 3.23
N GLN A 137 44.68 11.76 3.07
CA GLN A 137 44.73 10.51 3.82
C GLN A 137 43.96 9.41 3.07
N THR A 138 44.68 8.58 2.31
CA THR A 138 44.14 7.34 1.73
C THR A 138 44.52 6.18 2.63
N ASP A 139 43.64 5.84 3.58
CA ASP A 139 43.69 4.53 4.23
C ASP A 139 43.34 3.48 3.18
N GLY A 140 44.18 2.43 3.06
CA GLY A 140 44.21 1.45 1.98
C GLY A 140 43.03 0.48 1.97
N LYS A 141 41.80 1.01 2.05
CA LYS A 141 40.57 0.23 1.96
C LYS A 141 40.29 -0.06 0.50
N MET A 142 40.37 -1.34 0.13
CA MET A 142 39.99 -1.86 -1.19
C MET A 142 38.62 -1.31 -1.58
N THR A 143 38.60 -0.34 -2.49
CA THR A 143 37.38 0.33 -2.94
C THR A 143 36.66 -0.61 -3.89
N VAL A 144 35.51 -1.14 -3.44
CA VAL A 144 34.58 -1.82 -4.34
C VAL A 144 34.23 -0.83 -5.46
N ILE A 145 34.35 -1.29 -6.69
CA ILE A 145 34.00 -0.52 -7.89
C ILE A 145 32.89 -1.26 -8.65
N CYS A 146 32.07 -0.49 -9.36
CA CYS A 146 31.13 -1.00 -10.34
C CYS A 146 31.58 -0.60 -11.74
N ASP A 147 31.78 -1.58 -12.60
CA ASP A 147 32.25 -1.45 -13.97
C ASP A 147 31.11 -1.32 -15.00
N PHE A 148 29.85 -1.23 -14.55
CA PHE A 148 28.70 -1.14 -15.43
C PHE A 148 28.81 0.05 -16.38
N LYS A 149 28.68 -0.26 -17.67
CA LYS A 149 28.51 0.67 -18.78
C LYS A 149 27.36 0.16 -19.64
N GLY A 150 26.26 0.90 -19.70
CA GLY A 150 25.04 0.45 -20.37
C GLY A 150 24.12 1.61 -20.69
N LYS A 151 22.87 1.32 -21.09
CA LYS A 151 21.91 2.36 -21.46
C LYS A 151 21.17 2.91 -20.24
N ILE A 152 20.72 4.17 -20.30
CA ILE A 152 19.93 4.78 -19.21
C ILE A 152 18.72 3.92 -18.82
N LYS A 153 18.02 3.33 -19.80
CA LYS A 153 16.84 2.48 -19.53
C LYS A 153 17.14 1.23 -18.68
N ASP A 154 18.37 0.72 -18.73
CA ASP A 154 18.78 -0.51 -18.03
C ASP A 154 19.30 -0.20 -16.62
N MET A 155 19.45 1.09 -16.27
CA MET A 155 20.07 1.54 -15.02
C MET A 155 19.32 1.05 -13.78
N ASN A 156 18.00 1.11 -13.76
CA ASN A 156 17.22 0.66 -12.60
C ASN A 156 17.34 -0.84 -12.37
N GLU A 157 17.31 -1.63 -13.44
CA GLU A 157 17.52 -3.07 -13.35
C GLU A 157 18.92 -3.38 -12.78
N HIS A 158 19.94 -2.68 -13.28
CA HIS A 158 21.30 -2.79 -12.75
C HIS A 158 21.40 -2.42 -11.27
N LEU A 159 20.94 -1.22 -10.88
CA LEU A 159 21.01 -0.74 -9.49
C LEU A 159 20.27 -1.66 -8.52
N ASN A 160 19.20 -2.31 -8.98
CA ASN A 160 18.42 -3.21 -8.13
C ASN A 160 18.95 -4.63 -8.07
N HIS A 161 19.55 -5.15 -9.14
CA HIS A 161 19.84 -6.59 -9.23
C HIS A 161 21.32 -6.94 -9.34
N SER A 162 22.15 -6.08 -9.94
CA SER A 162 23.55 -6.44 -10.28
C SER A 162 24.60 -5.42 -9.85
N CYS A 163 24.22 -4.27 -9.32
CA CYS A 163 25.16 -3.25 -8.88
C CYS A 163 25.98 -3.70 -7.66
N ALA A 164 27.30 -3.79 -7.83
CA ALA A 164 28.25 -4.11 -6.76
C ALA A 164 28.24 -3.06 -5.63
N LEU A 165 27.87 -1.82 -5.94
CA LEU A 165 27.79 -0.72 -4.98
C LEU A 165 26.44 -0.64 -4.26
N LYS A 166 25.48 -1.51 -4.59
CA LYS A 166 24.16 -1.51 -3.95
C LYS A 166 24.32 -1.78 -2.45
N LEU A 167 23.93 -0.78 -1.66
CA LEU A 167 23.80 -0.92 -0.23
C LEU A 167 22.54 -1.72 0.11
N SER A 168 22.70 -2.72 0.96
CA SER A 168 21.62 -3.55 1.48
C SER A 168 21.55 -3.36 2.99
N ASN A 169 20.32 -3.32 3.50
CA ASN A 169 20.09 -3.36 4.93
C ASN A 169 20.46 -4.75 5.47
N CYS A 170 20.95 -4.81 6.70
CA CYS A 170 21.08 -6.08 7.40
C CYS A 170 19.72 -6.80 7.48
N TRP A 171 19.72 -8.13 7.34
CA TRP A 171 18.51 -8.97 7.45
C TRP A 171 17.80 -8.82 8.81
N PHE A 172 18.53 -8.40 9.84
CA PHE A 172 18.01 -8.18 11.18
C PHE A 172 17.52 -6.75 11.44
N LYS A 173 17.38 -5.90 10.41
CA LYS A 173 16.90 -4.52 10.55
C LYS A 173 15.55 -4.42 11.25
N GLN A 174 14.61 -5.30 10.91
CA GLN A 174 13.31 -5.37 11.57
C GLN A 174 13.40 -5.70 13.08
N PHE A 175 14.51 -6.26 13.55
CA PHE A 175 14.75 -6.56 14.97
C PHE A 175 15.59 -5.48 15.66
N GLY A 176 16.06 -4.45 14.93
CA GLY A 176 16.80 -3.30 15.48
C GLY A 176 18.24 -3.15 14.99
N CYS A 177 18.71 -3.99 14.04
CA CYS A 177 20.03 -3.80 13.46
C CYS A 177 20.01 -2.71 12.38
N GLU A 178 20.50 -1.50 12.68
CA GLU A 178 20.52 -0.38 11.73
C GLU A 178 21.67 -0.46 10.70
N TYR A 179 22.46 -1.53 10.71
CA TYR A 179 23.62 -1.65 9.83
C TYR A 179 23.22 -1.77 8.36
N THR A 180 23.86 -0.97 7.53
CA THR A 180 23.71 -0.96 6.08
C THR A 180 25.09 -1.17 5.47
N CYS A 181 25.22 -2.16 4.58
CA CYS A 181 26.51 -2.55 4.00
C CYS A 181 26.37 -2.86 2.51
N LEU A 182 27.50 -2.97 1.81
CA LEU A 182 27.50 -3.45 0.43
C LEU A 182 27.03 -4.91 0.43
N ASN A 183 26.36 -5.31 -0.65
CA ASN A 183 25.84 -6.68 -0.74
C ASN A 183 26.94 -7.75 -0.58
N ILE A 184 28.18 -7.44 -1.03
CA ILE A 184 29.34 -8.31 -0.85
C ILE A 184 29.75 -8.49 0.62
N ASP A 185 29.59 -7.45 1.44
CA ASP A 185 29.98 -7.44 2.85
C ASP A 185 28.88 -8.01 3.76
N LEU A 186 27.65 -8.13 3.24
CA LEU A 186 26.48 -8.55 4.02
C LEU A 186 26.69 -9.91 4.67
N LYS A 187 27.24 -10.88 3.93
CA LYS A 187 27.52 -12.22 4.47
C LYS A 187 28.52 -12.16 5.63
N GLN A 188 29.58 -11.36 5.48
CA GLN A 188 30.60 -11.19 6.52
C GLN A 188 30.01 -10.52 7.76
N HIS A 189 29.27 -9.43 7.59
CA HIS A 189 28.57 -8.74 8.66
C HIS A 189 27.62 -9.69 9.44
N LEU A 190 26.84 -10.52 8.72
CA LEU A 190 25.93 -11.48 9.34
C LEU A 190 26.66 -12.53 10.19
N ILE A 191 27.82 -13.01 9.73
CA ILE A 191 28.63 -14.01 10.45
C ILE A 191 29.27 -13.38 11.69
N GLU A 192 29.91 -12.23 11.53
CA GLU A 192 30.64 -11.56 12.63
C GLU A 192 29.70 -11.09 13.74
N ASN A 193 28.47 -10.69 13.39
CA ASN A 193 27.51 -10.11 14.33
C ASN A 193 26.37 -11.06 14.71
N ILE A 194 26.50 -12.37 14.42
CA ILE A 194 25.40 -13.33 14.62
C ILE A 194 24.90 -13.39 16.07
N LYS A 195 25.79 -13.23 17.07
CA LYS A 195 25.42 -13.20 18.49
C LYS A 195 24.52 -12.01 18.80
N GLN A 196 24.92 -10.81 18.37
CA GLN A 196 24.12 -9.60 18.54
C GLN A 196 22.78 -9.70 17.80
N HIS A 197 22.77 -10.23 16.57
CA HIS A 197 21.55 -10.47 15.82
C HIS A 197 20.60 -11.43 16.54
N PHE A 198 21.12 -12.51 17.13
CA PHE A 198 20.33 -13.46 17.91
C PHE A 198 19.73 -12.81 19.17
N ASP A 199 20.50 -11.98 19.88
CA ASP A 199 20.02 -11.24 21.04
C ASP A 199 18.89 -10.26 20.69
N LEU A 200 18.98 -9.57 19.54
CA LEU A 200 17.91 -8.70 19.04
C LEU A 200 16.61 -9.49 18.82
N VAL A 201 16.70 -10.67 18.20
CA VAL A 201 15.54 -11.54 17.97
C VAL A 201 14.93 -12.02 19.30
N ILE A 202 15.77 -12.49 20.23
CA ILE A 202 15.31 -12.96 21.55
C ILE A 202 14.61 -11.82 22.30
N ASN A 203 15.20 -10.63 22.31
CA ASN A 203 14.62 -9.49 23.02
C ASN A 203 13.28 -9.09 22.43
N LYS A 204 13.14 -9.11 21.09
CA LYS A 204 11.85 -8.87 20.43
C LYS A 204 10.82 -9.95 20.76
N PHE A 205 11.22 -11.22 20.83
CA PHE A 205 10.34 -12.32 21.23
C PHE A 205 9.87 -12.18 22.69
N LYS A 206 10.78 -11.87 23.63
CA LYS A 206 10.45 -11.62 25.03
C LYS A 206 9.44 -10.47 25.17
N LEU A 207 9.66 -9.37 24.45
CA LEU A 207 8.74 -8.24 24.42
C LEU A 207 7.36 -8.67 23.89
N MET A 208 7.33 -9.46 22.83
CA MET A 208 6.08 -9.96 22.25
C MET A 208 5.32 -10.87 23.23
N GLN A 209 6.03 -11.75 23.96
CA GLN A 209 5.44 -12.57 25.01
C GLN A 209 4.87 -11.74 26.16
N GLN A 210 5.55 -10.66 26.56
CA GLN A 210 5.04 -9.73 27.57
C GLN A 210 3.75 -9.05 27.11
N ILE A 211 3.70 -8.58 25.87
CA ILE A 211 2.51 -7.95 25.27
C ILE A 211 1.35 -8.95 25.24
N ILE A 212 1.58 -10.18 24.78
CA ILE A 212 0.55 -11.23 24.73
C ILE A 212 0.02 -11.52 26.14
N LYS A 213 0.91 -11.62 27.12
CA LYS A 213 0.50 -11.85 28.52
C LYS A 213 -0.35 -10.71 29.04
N GLN A 214 0.07 -9.46 28.81
CA GLN A 214 -0.68 -8.29 29.23
C GLN A 214 -2.08 -8.25 28.58
N GLN A 215 -2.18 -8.54 27.28
CA GLN A 215 -3.46 -8.62 26.59
C GLN A 215 -4.36 -9.73 27.14
N GLN A 216 -3.78 -10.88 27.50
CA GLN A 216 -4.50 -11.99 28.11
C GLN A 216 -5.08 -11.60 29.49
N ASP A 217 -4.28 -10.88 30.29
CA ASP A 217 -4.69 -10.38 31.60
C ASP A 217 -5.83 -9.34 31.47
N GLU A 218 -5.72 -8.41 30.52
CA GLU A 218 -6.77 -7.43 30.20
C GLU A 218 -8.08 -8.10 29.73
N ILE A 219 -8.00 -9.10 28.83
CA ILE A 219 -9.18 -9.87 28.40
C ILE A 219 -9.84 -10.57 29.59
N THR A 220 -9.05 -11.07 30.54
CA THR A 220 -9.57 -11.77 31.71
C THR A 220 -10.31 -10.81 32.64
N GLN A 221 -9.79 -9.60 32.85
CA GLN A 221 -10.46 -8.55 33.62
C GLN A 221 -11.77 -8.11 32.96
N LEU A 222 -11.77 -7.86 31.65
CA LEU A 222 -12.98 -7.46 30.93
C LEU A 222 -14.08 -8.54 30.98
N LYS A 223 -13.70 -9.82 30.99
CA LYS A 223 -14.66 -10.93 31.15
C LYS A 223 -15.30 -10.93 32.54
N SER A 224 -14.52 -10.75 33.61
CA SER A 224 -15.06 -10.74 34.98
C SER A 224 -15.95 -9.51 35.24
N GLU A 225 -15.59 -8.35 34.69
CA GLU A 225 -16.43 -7.14 34.75
C GLU A 225 -17.75 -7.34 34.01
N LYS A 226 -17.72 -7.98 32.84
CA LYS A 226 -18.94 -8.32 32.09
C LYS A 226 -19.84 -9.26 32.88
N GLU A 227 -19.29 -10.32 33.50
CA GLU A 227 -20.07 -11.24 34.32
C GLU A 227 -20.73 -10.55 35.53
N LEU A 228 -20.05 -9.58 36.15
CA LEU A 228 -20.62 -8.81 37.26
C LEU A 228 -21.76 -7.89 36.78
N ASN A 229 -21.59 -7.24 35.63
CA ASN A 229 -22.61 -6.39 35.04
C ASN A 229 -23.83 -7.20 34.57
N ASP A 230 -23.62 -8.37 33.96
CA ASP A 230 -24.70 -9.26 33.55
C ASP A 230 -25.51 -9.75 34.77
N LYS A 231 -24.86 -10.03 35.91
CA LYS A 231 -25.54 -10.37 37.18
C LYS A 231 -26.38 -9.21 37.71
N LYS A 232 -25.83 -7.99 37.75
CA LYS A 232 -26.56 -6.79 38.19
C LYS A 232 -27.77 -6.49 37.30
N GLN A 233 -27.61 -6.57 35.98
CA GLN A 233 -28.74 -6.36 35.05
C GLN A 233 -29.85 -7.39 35.25
N ASN A 234 -29.51 -8.64 35.60
CA ASN A 234 -30.49 -9.68 35.85
C ASN A 234 -31.23 -9.45 37.19
N GLU A 235 -30.54 -8.97 38.22
CA GLU A 235 -31.17 -8.53 39.48
C GLU A 235 -32.10 -7.33 39.27
N ASP A 236 -31.64 -6.31 38.54
CA ASP A 236 -32.45 -5.12 38.21
C ASP A 236 -33.71 -5.50 37.40
N ALA A 237 -33.58 -6.44 36.45
CA ALA A 237 -34.71 -6.95 35.67
C ALA A 237 -35.72 -7.72 36.53
N LEU A 238 -35.25 -8.48 37.52
CA LEU A 238 -36.11 -9.20 38.46
C LEU A 238 -36.90 -8.23 39.35
N ILE A 239 -36.23 -7.19 39.87
CA ILE A 239 -36.86 -6.14 40.68
C ILE A 239 -37.92 -5.39 39.86
N LEU A 240 -37.61 -5.01 38.63
CA LEU A 240 -38.57 -4.37 37.72
C LEU A 240 -39.80 -5.24 37.46
N GLN A 241 -39.62 -6.54 37.27
CA GLN A 241 -40.72 -7.50 37.07
C GLN A 241 -41.61 -7.61 38.31
N GLN A 242 -41.03 -7.51 39.50
CA GLN A 242 -41.76 -7.57 40.77
C GLN A 242 -42.58 -6.30 40.99
N LEU A 243 -41.98 -5.13 40.76
CA LEU A 243 -42.66 -3.83 40.85
C LEU A 243 -43.79 -3.70 39.83
N THR A 244 -43.61 -4.19 38.60
CA THR A 244 -44.69 -4.18 37.59
C THR A 244 -45.88 -5.07 37.99
N LYS A 245 -45.64 -6.22 38.63
CA LYS A 245 -46.71 -7.06 39.17
C LYS A 245 -47.45 -6.37 40.33
N GLU A 246 -46.75 -5.64 41.19
CA GLU A 246 -47.36 -4.88 42.28
C GLU A 246 -48.21 -3.71 41.78
N ILE A 247 -47.77 -3.00 40.73
CA ILE A 247 -48.56 -1.94 40.09
C ILE A 247 -49.82 -2.53 39.44
N PHE A 248 -49.68 -3.64 38.69
CA PHE A 248 -50.81 -4.30 38.04
C PHE A 248 -51.86 -4.81 39.05
N ASN A 249 -51.42 -5.28 40.22
CA ASN A 249 -52.34 -5.71 41.29
C ASN A 249 -53.02 -4.53 42.01
N LYS A 250 -52.40 -3.34 42.05
CA LYS A 250 -53.03 -2.12 42.60
C LYS A 250 -54.10 -1.53 41.67
N ASP A 251 -53.94 -1.67 40.35
CA ASP A 251 -54.93 -1.21 39.37
C ASP A 251 -56.18 -2.12 39.30
N ILE A 252 -56.09 -3.38 39.75
CA ILE A 252 -57.23 -4.30 39.85
C ILE A 252 -58.11 -4.02 41.09
N GLN A 253 -57.57 -3.37 42.13
CA GLN A 253 -58.33 -3.04 43.34
C GLN A 253 -59.06 -1.68 43.28
N SER A 254 -59.02 -0.97 42.15
CA SER A 254 -59.63 0.36 41.99
C SER A 254 -60.69 0.47 40.88
N SER A 255 -61.20 -0.65 40.37
CA SER A 255 -62.25 -0.66 39.33
C SER A 255 -63.39 -1.65 39.60
N ASP A 256 -63.96 -1.59 40.80
CA ASP A 256 -65.36 -1.98 41.02
C ASP A 256 -66.14 -0.71 41.36
N GLU A 257 -66.77 -0.10 40.34
CA GLU A 257 -68.11 0.48 40.37
C GLU A 257 -68.39 1.42 39.17
N ASN A 258 -69.49 1.11 38.47
CA ASN A 258 -70.40 1.98 37.70
C ASN A 258 -70.19 2.25 36.19
N ASN A 259 -71.12 1.64 35.45
CA ASN A 259 -71.98 2.15 34.38
C ASN A 259 -71.58 2.09 32.89
N GLU A 260 -72.49 1.43 32.16
CA GLU A 260 -72.97 1.60 30.78
C GLU A 260 -72.69 3.01 30.21
N ASP A 261 -72.27 3.18 28.95
CA ASP A 261 -72.98 2.74 27.75
C ASP A 261 -72.10 3.01 26.50
N ARG A 262 -72.41 2.27 25.41
CA ARG A 262 -72.14 2.57 23.98
C ARG A 262 -70.84 2.16 23.27
N LEU A 263 -71.11 1.22 22.34
CA LEU A 263 -70.73 1.14 20.93
C LEU A 263 -69.61 0.16 20.54
N VAL A 264 -70.11 -0.93 19.96
CA VAL A 264 -69.48 -1.95 19.14
C VAL A 264 -68.58 -1.33 18.07
N GLU A 265 -67.32 -1.79 18.00
CA GLU A 265 -66.64 -2.18 16.76
C GLU A 265 -65.36 -3.00 17.06
N LYS A 266 -65.27 -4.21 16.48
CA LYS A 266 -64.04 -5.00 16.28
C LYS A 266 -63.74 -4.99 14.77
N PRO A 267 -62.55 -5.39 14.28
CA PRO A 267 -61.18 -5.27 14.81
C PRO A 267 -60.20 -4.70 13.75
N ALA A 268 -59.19 -3.92 14.14
CA ALA A 268 -58.07 -3.56 13.24
C ALA A 268 -56.73 -4.10 13.77
N LYS A 269 -56.18 -5.00 12.96
CA LYS A 269 -54.87 -5.66 13.09
C LYS A 269 -53.74 -4.67 13.42
N LYS A 270 -53.01 -4.92 14.51
CA LYS A 270 -51.56 -4.69 14.56
C LYS A 270 -50.88 -5.90 15.19
N LYS A 271 -49.78 -6.27 14.53
CA LYS A 271 -49.07 -7.53 14.62
C LYS A 271 -48.43 -7.69 15.99
N ASN A 272 -48.69 -8.83 16.61
CA ASN A 272 -47.91 -9.38 17.70
C ASN A 272 -46.46 -9.56 17.24
N GLU A 273 -45.57 -8.77 17.81
CA GLU A 273 -44.22 -9.25 18.11
C GLU A 273 -44.31 -10.16 19.33
N LYS A 274 -43.86 -11.40 19.14
CA LYS A 274 -43.47 -12.33 20.19
C LYS A 274 -42.42 -13.29 19.61
N PRO A 275 -41.59 -13.92 20.45
CA PRO A 275 -40.17 -13.62 20.47
C PRO A 275 -39.33 -14.86 20.17
N THR A 276 -38.02 -14.63 20.15
CA THR A 276 -36.95 -15.62 20.41
C THR A 276 -36.95 -16.91 19.58
N LYS A 277 -36.00 -16.98 18.64
CA LYS A 277 -35.05 -18.09 18.63
C LYS A 277 -33.64 -17.54 18.49
N VAL A 278 -32.91 -17.58 19.60
CA VAL A 278 -31.47 -17.83 19.60
C VAL A 278 -31.29 -19.13 18.81
N VAL A 279 -30.98 -19.00 17.52
CA VAL A 279 -30.38 -20.10 16.78
C VAL A 279 -28.89 -19.86 16.93
N GLU A 280 -28.26 -20.67 17.79
CA GLU A 280 -26.84 -20.92 17.74
C GLU A 280 -26.43 -21.05 16.27
N ALA A 281 -25.76 -20.03 15.75
CA ALA A 281 -25.14 -20.11 14.44
C ALA A 281 -23.99 -21.12 14.58
N LYS A 282 -24.30 -22.40 14.41
CA LYS A 282 -23.32 -23.43 14.10
C LYS A 282 -22.48 -22.88 12.96
N GLU A 283 -21.20 -22.64 13.23
CA GLU A 283 -20.19 -22.32 12.22
C GLU A 283 -20.31 -23.37 11.11
N LYS A 284 -20.89 -22.96 9.98
CA LYS A 284 -20.81 -23.76 8.76
C LYS A 284 -19.33 -23.78 8.40
N LYS A 285 -18.70 -24.96 8.44
CA LYS A 285 -17.37 -25.18 7.84
C LYS A 285 -17.37 -24.50 6.47
N GLU A 286 -16.53 -23.48 6.32
CA GLU A 286 -16.41 -22.74 5.08
C GLU A 286 -15.73 -23.64 4.05
N GLU A 287 -16.50 -24.14 3.09
CA GLU A 287 -15.99 -24.96 2.00
C GLU A 287 -15.35 -24.04 0.94
N TRP A 288 -14.06 -24.22 0.70
CA TRP A 288 -13.25 -23.48 -0.26
C TRP A 288 -12.90 -24.38 -1.44
N GLU A 289 -13.03 -23.87 -2.66
CA GLU A 289 -12.55 -24.53 -3.87
C GLU A 289 -11.07 -24.21 -4.10
N GLU A 290 -10.30 -25.20 -4.54
CA GLU A 290 -8.89 -25.02 -4.89
C GLU A 290 -8.74 -24.58 -6.36
N GLY A 291 -8.09 -23.43 -6.53
CA GLY A 291 -7.65 -22.90 -7.80
C GLY A 291 -6.16 -23.16 -8.07
N PRO A 292 -5.65 -22.67 -9.20
CA PRO A 292 -4.26 -22.88 -9.58
C PRO A 292 -3.30 -22.24 -8.57
N GLU A 293 -2.15 -22.89 -8.38
CA GLU A 293 -1.03 -22.39 -7.57
C GLU A 293 -1.38 -22.08 -6.11
N GLY A 294 -2.38 -22.76 -5.55
CA GLY A 294 -2.78 -22.62 -4.14
C GLY A 294 -3.72 -21.45 -3.87
N LEU A 295 -4.18 -20.76 -4.92
CA LEU A 295 -5.33 -19.86 -4.84
C LEU A 295 -6.54 -20.65 -4.31
N LYS A 296 -7.28 -20.09 -3.37
CA LYS A 296 -8.57 -20.66 -2.97
C LYS A 296 -9.68 -19.66 -3.23
N PHE A 297 -10.85 -20.14 -3.61
CA PHE A 297 -11.99 -19.26 -3.80
C PHE A 297 -13.30 -19.92 -3.40
N ARG A 298 -14.31 -19.08 -3.21
CA ARG A 298 -15.68 -19.51 -2.96
C ARG A 298 -16.65 -18.52 -3.55
N ASP A 299 -17.61 -19.01 -4.32
CA ASP A 299 -18.72 -18.19 -4.79
C ASP A 299 -19.71 -17.93 -3.65
N LEU A 300 -19.81 -16.67 -3.23
CA LEU A 300 -20.84 -16.19 -2.31
C LEU A 300 -22.17 -15.98 -3.06
N ARG A 301 -22.09 -15.69 -4.35
CA ARG A 301 -23.20 -15.58 -5.29
C ARG A 301 -22.69 -15.86 -6.69
N VAL A 302 -23.34 -16.76 -7.42
CA VAL A 302 -23.08 -16.95 -8.85
C VAL A 302 -23.95 -15.94 -9.61
N GLY A 303 -23.34 -15.19 -10.53
CA GLY A 303 -24.07 -14.24 -11.38
C GLY A 303 -24.74 -14.94 -12.56
N ASP A 304 -25.67 -14.26 -13.23
CA ASP A 304 -26.40 -14.83 -14.38
C ASP A 304 -25.97 -14.22 -15.73
N GLY A 305 -25.05 -13.25 -15.70
CA GLY A 305 -24.58 -12.56 -16.91
C GLY A 305 -23.39 -13.23 -17.61
N LYS A 306 -22.75 -12.47 -18.51
CA LYS A 306 -21.58 -12.90 -19.30
C LYS A 306 -20.49 -13.49 -18.39
N VAL A 307 -19.85 -14.57 -18.84
CA VAL A 307 -18.80 -15.28 -18.10
C VAL A 307 -17.43 -14.78 -18.52
N GLU A 308 -16.51 -14.56 -17.59
CA GLU A 308 -15.09 -14.41 -17.91
C GLU A 308 -14.49 -15.79 -18.25
N GLN A 309 -13.92 -15.94 -19.44
CA GLN A 309 -13.38 -17.21 -19.94
C GLN A 309 -11.89 -17.07 -20.23
N GLU A 310 -11.15 -18.18 -20.03
CA GLU A 310 -9.74 -18.27 -20.41
C GLU A 310 -9.61 -18.24 -21.95
N LYS A 311 -9.19 -17.09 -22.49
CA LYS A 311 -9.02 -16.93 -23.94
C LYS A 311 -7.62 -17.40 -24.35
N LYS A 312 -7.55 -18.44 -25.19
CA LYS A 312 -6.31 -18.98 -25.76
C LYS A 312 -5.44 -17.86 -26.35
N LYS A 313 -4.13 -17.87 -26.03
CA LYS A 313 -3.04 -16.92 -26.35
C LYS A 313 -2.88 -16.44 -27.82
N ILE A 314 -3.84 -16.71 -28.72
CA ILE A 314 -3.66 -16.57 -30.18
C ILE A 314 -4.23 -15.25 -30.73
N LYS A 315 -5.03 -14.48 -29.98
CA LYS A 315 -5.40 -13.10 -30.36
C LYS A 315 -5.38 -12.21 -29.13
N LYS A 316 -4.87 -10.98 -29.26
CA LYS A 316 -4.76 -9.92 -28.21
C LYS A 316 -6.14 -9.45 -27.69
N GLN A 317 -7.00 -10.38 -27.28
CA GLN A 317 -8.38 -10.11 -26.88
C GLN A 317 -8.47 -10.14 -25.36
N THR A 318 -8.40 -8.96 -24.76
CA THR A 318 -8.47 -8.74 -23.31
C THR A 318 -9.87 -8.31 -22.94
N SER A 319 -10.49 -8.93 -21.94
CA SER A 319 -11.79 -8.52 -21.41
C SER A 319 -11.60 -7.35 -20.45
N LEU A 320 -12.41 -6.29 -20.58
CA LEU A 320 -12.44 -5.20 -19.61
C LEU A 320 -13.47 -5.57 -18.53
N ILE A 321 -13.02 -5.71 -17.28
CA ILE A 321 -13.87 -6.11 -16.16
C ILE A 321 -14.04 -4.94 -15.21
N LYS A 322 -15.30 -4.66 -14.84
CA LYS A 322 -15.67 -3.71 -13.77
C LYS A 322 -16.11 -4.49 -12.54
N CYS A 323 -15.41 -4.29 -11.41
CA CYS A 323 -15.69 -4.98 -10.16
C CYS A 323 -15.88 -4.02 -8.97
N ILE A 324 -16.61 -4.46 -7.95
CA ILE A 324 -16.57 -3.87 -6.61
C ILE A 324 -15.82 -4.86 -5.72
N CYS A 325 -14.82 -4.39 -4.98
CA CYS A 325 -14.00 -5.24 -4.11
C CYS A 325 -14.01 -4.72 -2.68
N VAL A 326 -13.99 -5.65 -1.74
CA VAL A 326 -13.73 -5.39 -0.32
C VAL A 326 -12.53 -6.23 0.08
N PHE A 327 -11.48 -5.57 0.55
CA PHE A 327 -10.30 -6.21 1.12
C PHE A 327 -10.51 -6.45 2.62
N SER A 328 -10.25 -7.66 3.09
CA SER A 328 -10.32 -8.02 4.52
C SER A 328 -9.03 -8.73 4.91
N ASP A 329 -8.42 -8.32 6.03
CA ASP A 329 -7.10 -8.77 6.46
C ASP A 329 -6.89 -10.31 6.55
N SER A 330 -5.60 -10.62 6.53
CA SER A 330 -4.79 -11.83 6.63
C SER A 330 -5.30 -12.97 7.52
N LEU A 331 -5.23 -14.19 6.99
CA LEU A 331 -5.22 -15.42 7.79
C LEU A 331 -3.76 -15.68 8.25
N LEU A 332 -3.26 -14.90 9.21
CA LEU A 332 -2.12 -15.37 10.02
C LEU A 332 -2.58 -16.67 10.69
N ARG A 333 -1.89 -17.77 10.44
CA ARG A 333 -2.18 -19.11 10.97
C ARG A 333 -2.61 -19.03 12.45
N GLY A 334 -3.91 -19.13 12.72
CA GLY A 334 -4.45 -19.40 14.05
C GLY A 334 -5.13 -18.26 14.84
N GLN A 335 -5.41 -17.08 14.28
CA GLN A 335 -6.27 -16.10 14.98
C GLN A 335 -7.52 -15.70 14.18
N LEU A 336 -8.67 -15.81 14.84
CA LEU A 336 -9.99 -15.32 14.40
C LEU A 336 -9.98 -13.78 14.24
N PRO A 337 -10.91 -13.22 13.45
CA PRO A 337 -10.63 -12.16 12.49
C PRO A 337 -10.78 -10.77 13.09
N ASN A 338 -9.66 -10.06 13.27
CA ASN A 338 -9.74 -8.60 13.35
C ASN A 338 -9.98 -8.07 11.93
N GLN A 339 -11.25 -7.85 11.63
CA GLN A 339 -11.74 -7.42 10.32
C GLN A 339 -11.44 -5.93 10.10
N LYS A 340 -10.15 -5.60 9.88
CA LYS A 340 -9.76 -4.28 9.40
C LYS A 340 -9.92 -4.27 7.87
N VAL A 341 -10.80 -3.38 7.40
CA VAL A 341 -11.07 -3.19 5.98
C VAL A 341 -10.19 -2.06 5.48
N PHE A 342 -9.15 -2.38 4.70
CA PHE A 342 -8.17 -1.37 4.26
C PHE A 342 -8.57 -0.68 2.96
N ASP A 343 -9.28 -1.37 2.07
CA ASP A 343 -9.74 -0.80 0.81
C ASP A 343 -11.26 -0.96 0.69
N LYS A 344 -12.00 0.04 1.20
CA LYS A 344 -13.42 0.23 0.90
C LYS A 344 -13.53 1.11 -0.34
N ARG A 345 -13.38 0.54 -1.53
CA ARG A 345 -14.01 1.15 -2.73
C ARG A 345 -15.50 0.83 -2.74
N ILE A 346 -16.21 1.31 -1.71
CA ILE A 346 -17.67 1.18 -1.54
C ILE A 346 -18.41 2.31 -2.28
N ASN A 347 -17.71 3.33 -2.79
CA ASN A 347 -18.34 4.52 -3.39
C ASN A 347 -18.91 4.32 -4.82
N GLY A 348 -19.36 3.10 -5.16
CA GLY A 348 -20.27 2.87 -6.29
C GLY A 348 -19.67 2.88 -7.70
N GLU A 349 -18.51 3.49 -7.94
CA GLU A 349 -17.96 3.61 -9.29
C GLU A 349 -17.29 2.33 -9.82
N GLY A 350 -16.94 1.38 -8.95
CA GLY A 350 -16.22 0.15 -9.31
C GLY A 350 -14.77 0.40 -9.77
N PHE A 351 -13.98 -0.68 -9.86
CA PHE A 351 -12.62 -0.68 -10.38
C PHE A 351 -12.60 -1.41 -11.73
N GLU A 352 -12.01 -0.77 -12.75
CA GLU A 352 -11.95 -1.28 -14.13
C GLU A 352 -10.51 -1.64 -14.50
N PHE A 353 -10.32 -2.86 -15.02
CA PHE A 353 -9.01 -3.36 -15.45
C PHE A 353 -9.16 -4.42 -16.53
N LYS A 354 -8.09 -4.66 -17.27
CA LYS A 354 -8.03 -5.68 -18.33
C LYS A 354 -7.38 -6.95 -17.81
N VAL A 355 -8.15 -8.04 -17.80
CA VAL A 355 -7.61 -9.37 -17.45
C VAL A 355 -6.67 -9.86 -18.56
N GLY A 356 -5.51 -10.39 -18.16
CA GLY A 356 -4.49 -10.93 -19.07
C GLY A 356 -3.44 -9.91 -19.53
N ARG A 357 -3.37 -8.74 -18.89
CA ARG A 357 -2.35 -7.70 -19.15
C ARG A 357 -1.39 -7.47 -17.98
N GLY A 358 -1.58 -8.15 -16.85
CA GLY A 358 -0.83 -7.89 -15.63
C GLY A 358 -1.17 -6.53 -15.01
N GLU A 359 -2.38 -6.00 -15.25
CA GLU A 359 -2.85 -4.74 -14.65
C GLU A 359 -3.25 -4.90 -13.17
N VAL A 360 -3.41 -6.15 -12.70
CA VAL A 360 -3.73 -6.51 -11.31
C VAL A 360 -2.85 -7.67 -10.84
N ILE A 361 -2.84 -7.93 -9.53
CA ILE A 361 -2.10 -9.07 -8.94
C ILE A 361 -2.53 -10.40 -9.56
N GLN A 362 -1.61 -11.35 -9.64
CA GLN A 362 -1.82 -12.64 -10.31
C GLN A 362 -3.01 -13.44 -9.71
N GLY A 363 -3.25 -13.30 -8.41
CA GLY A 363 -4.40 -13.91 -7.75
C GLY A 363 -5.75 -13.39 -8.25
N TRP A 364 -5.83 -12.13 -8.69
CA TRP A 364 -7.03 -11.58 -9.33
C TRP A 364 -7.17 -12.05 -10.78
N GLU A 365 -6.07 -12.04 -11.54
CA GLU A 365 -6.11 -12.53 -12.93
C GLU A 365 -6.60 -13.98 -12.99
N LYS A 366 -6.19 -14.82 -12.04
CA LYS A 366 -6.58 -16.23 -11.95
C LYS A 366 -7.93 -16.44 -11.26
N GLY A 367 -8.20 -15.71 -10.17
CA GLY A 367 -9.39 -15.93 -9.33
C GLY A 367 -10.71 -15.45 -9.94
N LEU A 368 -10.63 -14.54 -10.91
CA LEU A 368 -11.82 -14.04 -11.62
C LEU A 368 -12.19 -14.88 -12.85
N LEU A 369 -11.33 -15.80 -13.27
CA LEU A 369 -11.67 -16.74 -14.34
C LEU A 369 -12.90 -17.57 -13.93
N GLY A 370 -13.84 -17.70 -14.86
CA GLY A 370 -15.11 -18.39 -14.64
C GLY A 370 -16.17 -17.58 -13.89
N MET A 371 -15.87 -16.38 -13.38
CA MET A 371 -16.88 -15.54 -12.76
C MET A 371 -17.86 -14.98 -13.79
N LYS A 372 -19.12 -14.86 -13.40
CA LYS A 372 -20.19 -14.28 -14.20
C LYS A 372 -20.52 -12.86 -13.74
N VAL A 373 -20.95 -11.99 -14.66
CA VAL A 373 -21.50 -10.68 -14.30
C VAL A 373 -22.66 -10.84 -13.30
N GLY A 374 -22.61 -10.07 -12.22
CA GLY A 374 -23.51 -10.17 -11.06
C GLY A 374 -23.03 -11.13 -9.96
N GLY A 375 -21.96 -11.89 -10.22
CA GLY A 375 -21.39 -12.84 -9.28
C GLY A 375 -20.53 -12.16 -8.21
N LYS A 376 -20.56 -12.72 -7.00
CA LYS A 376 -19.76 -12.30 -5.84
C LYS A 376 -18.93 -13.48 -5.33
N ARG A 377 -17.61 -13.35 -5.32
CA ARG A 377 -16.66 -14.41 -4.96
C ARG A 377 -15.72 -13.92 -3.86
N ARG A 378 -15.39 -14.79 -2.92
CA ARG A 378 -14.30 -14.59 -1.97
C ARG A 378 -13.06 -15.30 -2.48
N LEU A 379 -11.92 -14.63 -2.53
CA LEU A 379 -10.61 -15.17 -2.90
C LEU A 379 -9.70 -15.16 -1.67
N LEU A 380 -8.97 -16.25 -1.45
CA LEU A 380 -7.81 -16.33 -0.58
C LEU A 380 -6.58 -16.54 -1.47
N ILE A 381 -5.75 -15.51 -1.53
CA ILE A 381 -4.62 -15.39 -2.45
C ILE A 381 -3.33 -15.58 -1.66
N PRO A 382 -2.57 -16.66 -1.93
CA PRO A 382 -1.24 -16.82 -1.34
C PRO A 382 -0.32 -15.64 -1.67
N ALA A 383 0.61 -15.31 -0.77
CA ALA A 383 1.53 -14.19 -0.93
C ALA A 383 2.22 -14.14 -2.31
N LYS A 384 2.66 -15.30 -2.82
CA LYS A 384 3.29 -15.45 -4.15
C LYS A 384 2.42 -15.03 -5.34
N LEU A 385 1.09 -15.01 -5.16
CA LEU A 385 0.12 -14.53 -6.16
C LEU A 385 -0.39 -13.11 -5.84
N GLY A 386 0.06 -12.52 -4.73
CA GLY A 386 -0.22 -11.17 -4.28
C GLY A 386 1.02 -10.28 -4.38
N TYR A 387 1.53 -9.82 -3.24
CA TYR A 387 2.67 -8.89 -3.13
C TYR A 387 4.01 -9.57 -2.77
N GLY A 388 4.03 -10.90 -2.66
CA GLY A 388 5.25 -11.69 -2.50
C GLY A 388 6.07 -11.36 -1.25
N GLU A 389 7.38 -11.59 -1.34
CA GLU A 389 8.36 -11.33 -0.28
C GLU A 389 8.58 -9.84 -0.01
N GLU A 390 8.22 -8.96 -0.96
CA GLU A 390 8.39 -7.51 -0.81
C GLU A 390 7.25 -6.88 -0.01
N GLY A 391 6.03 -7.42 -0.11
CA GLY A 391 4.85 -6.79 0.45
C GLY A 391 4.50 -5.48 -0.28
N SER A 392 3.68 -4.65 0.34
CA SER A 392 3.31 -3.31 -0.11
C SER A 392 3.13 -2.43 1.11
N GLU A 393 4.22 -1.81 1.57
CA GLU A 393 4.21 -0.89 2.69
C GLU A 393 3.31 0.34 2.43
N PRO A 394 2.64 0.91 3.45
CA PRO A 394 2.68 0.51 4.86
C PRO A 394 1.69 -0.61 5.24
N ASP A 395 0.79 -1.00 4.34
CA ASP A 395 -0.42 -1.75 4.71
C ASP A 395 -0.27 -3.28 4.58
N ILE A 396 0.62 -3.77 3.71
CA ILE A 396 0.78 -5.20 3.42
C ILE A 396 2.22 -5.62 3.72
N PRO A 397 2.46 -6.38 4.80
CA PRO A 397 3.80 -6.89 5.08
C PRO A 397 4.30 -7.89 4.02
N PRO A 398 5.63 -8.10 3.92
CA PRO A 398 6.22 -9.25 3.26
C PRO A 398 5.53 -10.58 3.55
N ASN A 399 5.40 -11.45 2.53
CA ASN A 399 4.89 -12.82 2.65
C ASN A 399 3.47 -12.93 3.23
N THR A 400 2.60 -11.96 2.94
CA THR A 400 1.22 -11.92 3.45
C THR A 400 0.23 -12.54 2.46
N ASP A 401 -0.57 -13.50 2.92
CA ASP A 401 -1.72 -14.03 2.19
C ASP A 401 -2.89 -13.03 2.26
N LEU A 402 -3.60 -12.83 1.16
CA LEU A 402 -4.62 -11.79 1.02
C LEU A 402 -6.01 -12.40 0.88
N THR A 403 -7.02 -11.80 1.53
CA THR A 403 -8.43 -12.17 1.32
C THR A 403 -9.22 -11.04 0.69
N PHE A 404 -9.84 -11.31 -0.46
CA PHE A 404 -10.70 -10.37 -1.17
C PHE A 404 -12.11 -10.90 -1.31
N THR A 405 -13.11 -10.02 -1.21
CA THR A 405 -14.47 -10.29 -1.69
C THR A 405 -14.74 -9.41 -2.90
N ILE A 406 -14.93 -10.02 -4.06
CA ILE A 406 -15.07 -9.32 -5.34
C ILE A 406 -16.45 -9.59 -5.92
N GLU A 407 -17.12 -8.55 -6.40
CA GLU A 407 -18.37 -8.61 -7.13
C GLU A 407 -18.20 -8.05 -8.54
N VAL A 408 -18.49 -8.85 -9.56
CA VAL A 408 -18.37 -8.44 -10.97
C VAL A 408 -19.63 -7.68 -11.38
N LYS A 409 -19.48 -6.43 -11.83
CA LYS A 409 -20.60 -5.59 -12.28
C LYS A 409 -20.78 -5.57 -13.79
N ALA A 410 -19.69 -5.66 -14.56
CA ALA A 410 -19.75 -5.72 -16.02
C ALA A 410 -18.48 -6.39 -16.60
N ILE A 411 -18.65 -7.05 -17.75
CA ILE A 411 -17.57 -7.60 -18.58
C ILE A 411 -17.83 -7.15 -20.02
N TRP A 412 -16.91 -6.39 -20.59
CA TRP A 412 -17.01 -5.85 -21.95
C TRP A 412 -16.18 -6.71 -22.92
#